data_AF-A0A2E9WFW5-F1
#
_entry.id   AF-A0A2E9WFW5-F1
#
_cell.length_a   1.000
_cell.length_b   1.000
_cell.length_c   1.000
_cell.angle_alpha   90.00
_cell.angle_beta   90.00
_cell.angle_gamma   90.00
#
_symmetry.space_group_name_H-M   'P 1'
#
loop_
_entity.id
_entity.type
_entity.pdbx_description
1 polymer ?
#
loop_
_entity_poly.entity_id
_entity_poly.type
_entity_poly.pdbx_seq_one_letter_code
_entity_poly.pdbx_strand_id
1 'polypeptide(L)'
;DGTLIDLVRDFIVVQPVPFWSEWSIEITLRSSGLTALAGLDLGDSEGLNLNHRRLPMGEVAVLSGSGLDQGLTFELIAAPTSAPLYAPMLVLLATVAVLAGGLALSWRVSRNRRRALLMTEVVFLGIIVLAMFLFAYPSIFVLGAAGSSAFIWGVSALVSPRTARRANRSGARNMKNVPLPTFACPACGTVNDVPSHERPLRIVCMGCQRGITIQG
;
A
#
# COMPACT_ATOMS: atom_id res chain seq x y z
N ASP A 1 13.87 -21.68 25.37
CA ASP A 1 12.87 -20.99 24.52
C ASP A 1 13.44 -20.70 23.15
N GLY A 2 12.74 -21.10 22.08
CA GLY A 2 13.20 -20.91 20.71
C GLY A 2 14.33 -21.86 20.26
N THR A 3 14.51 -22.99 20.96
CA THR A 3 15.41 -24.06 20.48
C THR A 3 14.78 -24.74 19.28
N LEU A 4 15.57 -24.93 18.22
CA LEU A 4 15.15 -25.73 17.08
C LEU A 4 14.87 -27.15 17.56
N ILE A 5 13.66 -27.63 17.31
CA ILE A 5 13.28 -29.01 17.54
C ILE A 5 12.96 -29.64 16.19
N ASP A 6 13.49 -30.84 16.00
CA ASP A 6 13.10 -31.72 14.91
C ASP A 6 11.73 -32.32 15.26
N LEU A 7 10.70 -31.95 14.51
CA LEU A 7 9.33 -32.38 14.76
C LEU A 7 9.08 -33.76 14.16
N VAL A 8 9.53 -33.95 12.92
CA VAL A 8 9.35 -35.18 12.15
C VAL A 8 10.54 -35.33 11.23
N ARG A 9 11.16 -36.50 11.32
CA ARG A 9 12.26 -36.94 10.49
C ARG A 9 11.97 -38.33 9.95
N ASP A 10 12.16 -38.51 8.65
CA ASP A 10 12.16 -39.79 7.94
C ASP A 10 11.07 -40.77 8.40
N PHE A 11 9.85 -40.62 7.88
CA PHE A 11 8.74 -41.54 8.22
C PHE A 11 8.73 -42.83 7.39
N ILE A 12 9.50 -42.89 6.30
CA ILE A 12 9.55 -44.07 5.41
C ILE A 12 10.84 -44.83 5.68
N VAL A 13 10.70 -46.11 6.02
CA VAL A 13 11.83 -47.05 6.06
C VAL A 13 11.96 -47.69 4.70
N VAL A 14 13.11 -47.56 4.04
CA VAL A 14 13.38 -48.15 2.72
C VAL A 14 13.29 -49.67 2.82
N GLN A 15 12.48 -50.29 1.95
CA GLN A 15 12.30 -51.74 1.90
C GLN A 15 12.85 -52.30 0.57
N PRO A 16 13.49 -53.49 0.58
CA PRO A 16 14.03 -54.10 -0.64
C PRO A 16 12.95 -54.62 -1.60
N VAL A 17 11.73 -54.86 -1.12
CA VAL A 17 10.55 -55.18 -1.94
C VAL A 17 9.41 -54.25 -1.51
N PRO A 18 8.87 -53.41 -2.40
CA PRO A 18 7.83 -52.45 -2.04
C PRO A 18 6.50 -53.15 -1.79
N PHE A 19 6.03 -53.14 -0.54
CA PHE A 19 4.68 -53.63 -0.18
C PHE A 19 3.59 -52.57 -0.43
N TRP A 20 3.97 -51.29 -0.42
CA TRP A 20 3.08 -50.15 -0.60
C TRP A 20 3.43 -49.40 -1.89
N SER A 21 2.41 -49.05 -2.68
CA SER A 21 2.56 -48.38 -3.97
C SER A 21 2.48 -46.86 -3.90
N GLU A 22 1.81 -46.30 -2.88
CA GLU A 22 1.59 -44.85 -2.75
C GLU A 22 1.78 -44.40 -1.31
N TRP A 23 2.50 -43.30 -1.14
CA TRP A 23 2.80 -42.68 0.17
C TRP A 23 2.29 -41.24 0.16
N SER A 24 1.55 -40.86 1.21
CA SER A 24 1.05 -39.51 1.41
C SER A 24 1.23 -39.08 2.85
N ILE A 25 1.56 -37.80 3.06
CA ILE A 25 1.70 -37.21 4.39
C ILE A 25 0.93 -35.89 4.47
N GLU A 26 0.23 -35.71 5.58
CA GLU A 26 -0.41 -34.44 5.94
C GLU A 26 -0.12 -34.14 7.41
N ILE A 27 0.64 -33.08 7.67
CA ILE A 27 0.97 -32.62 9.01
C ILE A 27 0.43 -31.21 9.18
N THR A 28 -0.38 -31.00 10.22
CA THR A 28 -0.91 -29.68 10.56
C THR A 28 -0.35 -29.22 11.91
N LEU A 29 0.40 -28.13 11.89
CA LEU A 29 0.93 -27.45 13.06
C LEU A 29 0.10 -26.19 13.36
N ARG A 30 -0.18 -25.95 14.64
CA ARG A 30 -0.95 -24.79 15.10
C ARG A 30 -0.31 -24.13 16.31
N SER A 31 -0.29 -22.81 16.34
CA SER A 31 0.04 -22.04 17.54
C SER A 31 -1.11 -21.18 18.04
N SER A 32 -0.93 -20.63 19.25
CA SER A 32 -1.82 -19.63 19.83
C SER A 32 -1.39 -18.22 19.41
N GLY A 33 -2.23 -17.21 19.65
CA GLY A 33 -1.86 -15.82 19.34
C GLY A 33 -0.64 -15.28 20.10
N LEU A 34 -0.26 -15.91 21.21
CA LEU A 34 0.89 -15.54 22.05
C LEU A 34 2.10 -16.46 21.87
N THR A 35 2.00 -17.48 21.03
CA THR A 35 3.10 -18.42 20.73
C THR A 35 3.31 -18.48 19.22
N ALA A 36 4.55 -18.63 18.78
CA ALA A 36 4.91 -18.63 17.36
C ALA A 36 5.64 -19.91 16.97
N LEU A 37 5.44 -20.34 15.72
CA LEU A 37 6.29 -21.32 15.05
C LEU A 37 7.37 -20.55 14.31
N ALA A 38 8.43 -20.18 15.02
CA ALA A 38 9.56 -19.48 14.40
C ALA A 38 10.45 -20.48 13.65
N GLY A 39 11.13 -20.01 12.61
CA GLY A 39 12.14 -20.81 11.89
C GLY A 39 11.59 -22.11 11.31
N LEU A 40 10.31 -22.10 10.91
CA LEU A 40 9.72 -23.22 10.22
C LEU A 40 10.37 -23.36 8.86
N ASP A 41 11.05 -24.47 8.66
CA ASP A 41 11.74 -24.75 7.41
C ASP A 41 11.53 -26.21 7.03
N LEU A 42 11.38 -26.43 5.73
CA LEU A 42 11.47 -27.75 5.14
C LEU A 42 12.77 -27.77 4.37
N GLY A 43 13.66 -28.67 4.79
CA GLY A 43 14.86 -28.96 4.02
C GLY A 43 14.53 -29.34 2.57
N ASP A 44 15.58 -29.48 1.76
CA ASP A 44 15.43 -29.75 0.33
C ASP A 44 14.73 -31.10 0.11
N SER A 45 13.45 -31.06 -0.24
CA SER A 45 12.62 -32.25 -0.35
C SER A 45 11.64 -32.11 -1.51
N GLU A 46 11.86 -32.93 -2.54
CA GLU A 46 11.05 -32.93 -3.75
C GLU A 46 9.68 -33.57 -3.48
N GLY A 47 8.60 -32.89 -3.86
CA GLY A 47 7.23 -33.41 -3.72
C GLY A 47 6.54 -33.08 -2.39
N LEU A 48 7.20 -32.37 -1.46
CA LEU A 48 6.59 -31.84 -0.25
C LEU A 48 6.30 -30.34 -0.38
N ASN A 49 5.13 -29.90 0.10
CA ASN A 49 4.73 -28.49 0.08
C ASN A 49 4.40 -28.00 1.49
N LEU A 50 5.09 -26.93 1.92
CA LEU A 50 4.82 -26.20 3.15
C LEU A 50 3.97 -24.97 2.89
N ASN A 51 2.79 -24.93 3.50
CA ASN A 51 1.99 -23.72 3.55
C ASN A 51 1.94 -23.17 4.96
N HIS A 52 2.61 -22.04 5.21
CA HIS A 52 2.60 -21.35 6.50
C HIS A 52 1.80 -20.05 6.42
N ARG A 53 0.81 -19.92 7.31
CA ARG A 53 -0.04 -18.74 7.42
C ARG A 53 -0.07 -18.24 8.85
N ARG A 54 -0.02 -16.92 9.01
CA ARG A 54 -0.13 -16.26 10.30
C ARG A 54 -1.44 -15.48 10.38
N LEU A 55 -2.20 -15.76 11.43
CA LEU A 55 -3.47 -15.11 11.75
C LEU A 55 -3.33 -14.36 13.07
N PRO A 56 -4.21 -13.40 13.37
CA PRO A 56 -4.20 -12.70 14.66
C PRO A 56 -4.30 -13.66 15.85
N MET A 57 -5.06 -14.74 15.72
CA MET A 57 -5.31 -15.70 16.81
C MET A 57 -4.27 -16.82 16.90
N GLY A 58 -3.27 -16.86 16.02
CA GLY A 58 -2.26 -17.91 15.98
C GLY A 58 -1.75 -18.20 14.57
N GLU A 59 -0.80 -19.11 14.45
CA GLU A 59 -0.25 -19.55 13.18
C GLU A 59 -0.75 -20.94 12.84
N VAL A 60 -0.83 -21.22 11.53
CA VAL A 60 -1.16 -22.53 10.99
C VAL A 60 -0.13 -22.84 9.92
N ALA A 61 0.55 -23.98 10.05
CA ALA A 61 1.39 -24.53 9.00
C ALA A 61 0.89 -25.92 8.60
N VAL A 62 0.74 -26.12 7.30
CA VAL A 62 0.29 -27.39 6.72
C VAL A 62 1.39 -27.89 5.79
N LEU A 63 1.92 -29.06 6.12
CA LEU A 63 2.82 -29.82 5.25
C LEU A 63 1.99 -30.90 4.57
N SER A 64 2.04 -30.94 3.25
CA SER A 64 1.34 -31.94 2.44
C SER A 64 2.25 -32.50 1.35
N GLY A 65 2.16 -33.81 1.11
CA GLY A 65 2.85 -34.50 0.03
C GLY A 65 2.10 -35.75 -0.39
N SER A 66 2.10 -36.06 -1.69
CA SER A 66 1.43 -37.22 -2.28
C SER A 66 2.32 -37.88 -3.32
N GLY A 67 2.34 -39.22 -3.36
CA GLY A 67 3.17 -39.95 -4.33
C GLY A 67 4.66 -39.85 -3.99
N LEU A 68 4.99 -39.85 -2.71
CA LEU A 68 6.36 -39.68 -2.22
C LEU A 68 7.20 -40.94 -2.50
N ASP A 69 8.47 -40.75 -2.86
CA ASP A 69 9.42 -41.85 -3.08
C ASP A 69 9.87 -42.46 -1.74
N GLN A 70 10.19 -43.75 -1.74
CA GLN A 70 10.58 -44.48 -0.53
C GLN A 70 11.92 -44.01 0.05
N GLY A 71 12.79 -43.44 -0.80
CA GLY A 71 14.09 -42.89 -0.39
C GLY A 71 14.05 -41.43 0.05
N LEU A 72 12.88 -40.80 0.11
CA LEU A 72 12.76 -39.38 0.46
C LEU A 72 13.16 -39.14 1.91
N THR A 73 14.22 -38.38 2.12
CA THR A 73 14.61 -37.86 3.43
C THR A 73 14.15 -36.42 3.58
N PHE A 74 13.47 -36.11 4.68
CA PHE A 74 13.12 -34.73 5.01
C PHE A 74 13.18 -34.52 6.51
N GLU A 75 13.47 -33.27 6.88
CA GLU A 75 13.49 -32.81 8.26
C GLU A 75 12.56 -31.61 8.36
N LEU A 76 11.56 -31.72 9.23
CA LEU A 76 10.66 -30.61 9.55
C LEU A 76 11.12 -29.97 10.85
N ILE A 77 11.77 -28.81 10.74
CA ILE A 77 12.31 -28.09 11.88
C ILE A 77 11.35 -26.97 12.25
N ALA A 78 11.05 -26.83 13.54
CA ALA A 78 10.39 -25.63 14.06
C ALA A 78 11.01 -25.19 15.38
N ALA A 79 11.03 -23.88 15.63
CA ALA A 79 11.38 -23.29 16.92
C ALA A 79 10.12 -22.71 17.58
N PRO A 80 9.37 -23.49 18.39
CA PRO A 80 8.27 -22.95 19.16
C PRO A 80 8.82 -21.92 20.16
N THR A 81 8.24 -20.73 20.14
CA THR A 81 8.68 -19.63 21.00
C THR A 81 7.51 -18.83 21.56
N SER A 82 7.66 -18.42 22.81
CA SER A 82 6.78 -17.48 23.53
C SER A 82 7.35 -16.07 23.52
N ALA A 83 8.46 -15.83 22.82
CA ALA A 83 9.10 -14.53 22.79
C ALA A 83 8.17 -13.49 22.14
N PRO A 84 8.00 -12.31 22.77
CA PRO A 84 6.97 -11.36 22.38
C PRO A 84 7.19 -10.76 20.99
N LEU A 85 8.42 -10.74 20.51
CA LEU A 85 8.78 -10.26 19.17
C LEU A 85 8.31 -11.20 18.05
N TYR A 86 7.98 -12.45 18.37
CA TYR A 86 7.54 -13.45 17.39
C TYR A 86 6.05 -13.78 17.54
N ALA A 87 5.47 -13.51 18.71
CA ALA A 87 4.06 -13.76 18.99
C ALA A 87 3.13 -13.03 17.99
N PRO A 88 2.26 -13.75 17.24
CA PRO A 88 1.43 -13.19 16.19
C PRO A 88 0.57 -11.99 16.62
N MET A 89 -0.10 -12.09 17.78
CA MET A 89 -0.92 -10.99 18.30
C MET A 89 -0.08 -9.76 18.63
N LEU A 90 1.08 -9.95 19.28
CA LEU A 90 1.91 -8.84 19.72
C LEU A 90 2.57 -8.15 18.53
N VAL A 91 3.03 -8.91 17.54
CA VAL A 91 3.56 -8.38 16.27
C VAL A 91 2.47 -7.60 15.53
N LEU A 92 1.24 -8.13 15.45
CA LEU A 92 0.12 -7.41 14.84
C LEU A 92 -0.16 -6.09 15.57
N LEU A 93 -0.24 -6.11 16.89
CA LEU A 93 -0.51 -4.94 17.70
C LEU A 93 0.59 -3.89 17.54
N ALA A 94 1.85 -4.31 17.57
CA ALA A 94 3.00 -3.44 17.34
C ALA A 94 2.97 -2.85 15.92
N THR A 95 2.66 -3.66 14.91
CA THR A 95 2.54 -3.22 13.51
C THR A 95 1.44 -2.17 13.37
N VAL A 96 0.25 -2.42 13.93
CA VAL A 96 -0.87 -1.48 13.91
C VAL A 96 -0.50 -0.20 14.66
N ALA A 97 0.18 -0.28 15.80
CA ALA A 97 0.63 0.89 16.56
C ALA A 97 1.61 1.76 15.75
N VAL A 98 2.57 1.14 15.05
CA VAL A 98 3.53 1.84 14.19
C VAL A 98 2.82 2.51 13.02
N LEU A 99 1.96 1.79 12.30
CA LEU A 99 1.21 2.35 11.17
C LEU A 99 0.25 3.46 11.63
N ALA A 100 -0.51 3.25 12.70
CA ALA A 100 -1.41 4.26 13.24
C ALA A 100 -0.65 5.51 13.72
N GLY A 101 0.48 5.33 14.40
CA GLY A 101 1.35 6.43 14.84
C GLY A 101 1.94 7.21 13.67
N GLY A 102 2.49 6.51 12.67
CA GLY A 102 3.01 7.11 11.45
C GLY A 102 1.95 7.88 10.67
N LEU A 103 0.76 7.28 10.53
CA LEU A 103 -0.38 7.93 9.87
C LEU A 103 -0.86 9.16 10.65
N ALA A 104 -0.99 9.07 11.98
CA ALA A 104 -1.42 10.19 12.82
C ALA A 104 -0.45 11.38 12.72
N LEU A 105 0.86 11.11 12.73
CA LEU A 105 1.90 12.13 12.56
C LEU A 105 1.79 12.78 11.17
N SER A 106 1.72 11.96 10.13
CA SER A 106 1.64 12.40 8.74
C SER A 106 0.34 13.18 8.46
N TRP A 107 -0.77 12.76 9.07
CA TRP A 107 -2.05 13.47 9.02
C TRP A 107 -2.01 14.83 9.70
N ARG A 108 -1.33 14.92 10.87
CA ARG A 108 -1.14 16.17 11.59
C ARG A 108 -0.34 17.18 10.76
N VAL A 109 0.73 16.72 10.08
CA VAL A 109 1.57 17.55 9.19
C VAL A 109 0.80 18.00 7.94
N SER A 110 -0.01 17.13 7.35
CA SER A 110 -0.77 17.40 6.13
C SER A 110 -2.13 18.08 6.35
N ARG A 111 -2.39 18.66 7.54
CA ARG A 111 -3.70 19.24 7.90
C ARG A 111 -4.22 20.25 6.87
N ASN A 112 -3.33 21.03 6.25
CA ASN A 112 -3.65 22.06 5.25
C ASN A 112 -3.11 21.74 3.82
N ARG A 113 -2.79 20.48 3.54
CA ARG A 113 -2.20 19.99 2.28
C ARG A 113 -3.13 19.01 1.56
N ARG A 114 -2.89 18.74 0.28
CA ARG A 114 -3.67 17.75 -0.49
C ARG A 114 -3.35 16.34 0.04
N ARG A 115 -4.37 15.59 0.46
CA ARG A 115 -4.19 14.27 1.09
C ARG A 115 -4.38 13.08 0.15
N ALA A 116 -4.77 13.31 -1.11
CA ALA A 116 -5.09 12.23 -2.05
C ALA A 116 -3.91 11.25 -2.24
N LEU A 117 -2.70 11.77 -2.47
CA LEU A 117 -1.49 10.96 -2.67
C LEU A 117 -1.08 10.20 -1.39
N LEU A 118 -1.24 10.82 -0.23
CA LEU A 118 -0.97 10.16 1.06
C LEU A 118 -1.97 9.03 1.31
N MET A 119 -3.26 9.22 1.00
CA MET A 119 -4.26 8.17 1.17
C MET A 119 -3.98 6.96 0.25
N THR A 120 -3.54 7.19 -0.99
CA THR A 120 -3.21 6.09 -1.89
C THR A 120 -2.02 5.29 -1.36
N GLU A 121 -0.97 5.94 -0.86
CA GLU A 121 0.18 5.26 -0.26
C GLU A 121 -0.20 4.47 0.98
N VAL A 122 -1.09 5.01 1.83
CA VAL A 122 -1.55 4.30 3.03
C VAL A 122 -2.27 3.01 2.68
N VAL A 123 -3.10 3.03 1.63
CA VAL A 123 -3.81 1.84 1.16
C VAL A 123 -2.82 0.82 0.58
N PHE A 124 -1.96 1.23 -0.36
CA PHE A 124 -1.02 0.30 -1.00
C PHE A 124 -0.01 -0.29 -0.02
N LEU A 125 0.68 0.54 0.76
CA LEU A 125 1.68 0.07 1.71
C LEU A 125 1.03 -0.69 2.88
N GLY A 126 -0.15 -0.27 3.33
CA GLY A 126 -0.90 -0.99 4.36
C GLY A 126 -1.31 -2.40 3.92
N ILE A 127 -1.79 -2.56 2.69
CA ILE A 127 -2.13 -3.88 2.12
C ILE A 127 -0.88 -4.76 2.03
N ILE A 128 0.26 -4.21 1.59
CA ILE A 128 1.52 -4.97 1.47
C ILE A 128 1.98 -5.46 2.85
N VAL A 129 2.02 -4.58 3.85
CA VAL A 129 2.41 -4.95 5.23
C VAL A 129 1.46 -6.00 5.81
N LEU A 130 0.16 -5.88 5.57
CA LEU A 130 -0.83 -6.87 6.00
C LEU A 130 -0.63 -8.21 5.29
N ALA A 131 -0.36 -8.22 3.98
CA ALA A 131 -0.09 -9.43 3.23
C ALA A 131 1.17 -10.13 3.77
N MET A 132 2.26 -9.39 4.01
CA MET A 132 3.47 -9.93 4.63
C MET A 132 3.17 -10.57 5.99
N PHE A 133 2.33 -9.93 6.81
CA PHE A 133 1.89 -10.51 8.06
C PHE A 133 1.12 -11.83 7.85
N LEU A 134 0.18 -11.89 6.91
CA LEU A 134 -0.64 -13.07 6.65
C LEU A 134 0.15 -14.26 6.09
N PHE A 135 1.16 -14.01 5.26
CA PHE A 135 2.06 -15.02 4.68
C PHE A 135 3.19 -15.44 5.63
N ALA A 136 3.05 -15.16 6.94
CA ALA A 136 3.99 -15.59 7.97
C ALA A 136 5.45 -15.16 7.74
N TYR A 137 5.69 -14.03 7.05
CA TYR A 137 7.04 -13.49 6.92
C TYR A 137 7.69 -13.25 8.30
N PRO A 138 9.02 -13.34 8.43
CA PRO A 138 9.68 -13.11 9.71
C PRO A 138 9.28 -11.76 10.30
N SER A 139 8.99 -11.73 11.61
CA SER A 139 8.38 -10.56 12.27
C SER A 139 9.21 -9.28 12.14
N ILE A 140 10.54 -9.40 12.10
CA ILE A 140 11.46 -8.29 11.87
C ILE A 140 11.20 -7.62 10.52
N PHE A 141 10.96 -8.38 9.45
CA PHE A 141 10.64 -7.82 8.14
C PHE A 141 9.29 -7.11 8.13
N VAL A 142 8.28 -7.66 8.81
CA VAL A 142 6.94 -7.03 8.91
C VAL A 142 7.03 -5.70 9.65
N LEU A 143 7.73 -5.66 10.80
CA LEU A 143 7.92 -4.44 11.57
C LEU A 143 8.79 -3.41 10.83
N GLY A 144 9.83 -3.87 10.14
CA GLY A 144 10.68 -3.01 9.30
C GLY A 144 9.90 -2.40 8.12
N ALA A 145 9.06 -3.19 7.46
CA ALA A 145 8.16 -2.71 6.41
C ALA A 145 7.13 -1.70 6.95
N ALA A 146 6.58 -1.93 8.14
CA ALA A 146 5.67 -1.00 8.79
C ALA A 146 6.36 0.34 9.16
N GLY A 147 7.57 0.27 9.72
CA GLY A 147 8.36 1.45 10.09
C GLY A 147 8.79 2.26 8.87
N SER A 148 9.25 1.60 7.80
CA SER A 148 9.60 2.28 6.54
C SER A 148 8.38 2.90 5.87
N SER A 149 7.22 2.24 5.89
CA SER A 149 5.97 2.81 5.39
C SER A 149 5.57 4.08 6.17
N ALA A 150 5.65 4.05 7.50
CA ALA A 150 5.41 5.20 8.35
C ALA A 150 6.37 6.37 8.04
N PHE A 151 7.64 6.07 7.78
CA PHE A 151 8.63 7.07 7.37
C PHE A 151 8.29 7.69 6.01
N ILE A 152 7.96 6.87 5.02
CA ILE A 152 7.53 7.33 3.68
C ILE A 152 6.33 8.27 3.81
N TRP A 153 5.30 7.89 4.58
CA TRP A 153 4.15 8.76 4.80
C TRP A 153 4.52 10.11 5.42
N GLY A 154 5.50 10.14 6.31
CA GLY A 154 6.03 11.37 6.90
C GLY A 154 6.66 12.28 5.85
N VAL A 155 7.49 11.72 4.97
CA VAL A 155 8.13 12.45 3.86
C VAL A 155 7.08 12.94 2.86
N SER A 156 6.16 12.06 2.44
CA SER A 156 5.06 12.40 1.53
C SER A 156 4.17 13.51 2.10
N ALA A 157 3.89 13.49 3.40
CA ALA A 157 3.16 14.57 4.07
C ALA A 157 3.90 15.90 4.03
N LEU A 158 5.23 15.88 4.11
CA LEU A 158 6.08 17.08 4.11
C LEU A 158 6.19 17.71 2.71
N VAL A 159 6.32 16.88 1.68
CA VAL A 159 6.48 17.31 0.28
C VAL A 159 5.12 17.65 -0.37
N SER A 160 4.01 17.11 0.14
CA SER A 160 2.68 17.31 -0.45
C SER A 160 2.31 18.79 -0.66
N PRO A 161 1.79 19.19 -1.83
CA PRO A 161 1.45 20.58 -2.09
C PRO A 161 0.36 21.08 -1.13
N ARG A 162 0.55 22.30 -0.62
CA ARG A 162 -0.49 22.98 0.18
C ARG A 162 -1.75 23.09 -0.66
N THR A 163 -2.89 22.79 -0.05
CA THR A 163 -4.17 22.90 -0.76
C THR A 163 -4.36 24.37 -1.09
N ALA A 164 -4.19 24.74 -2.36
CA ALA A 164 -4.54 26.07 -2.84
C ALA A 164 -6.04 26.25 -2.56
N ARG A 165 -6.35 26.88 -1.42
CA ARG A 165 -7.71 27.20 -1.01
C ARG A 165 -8.30 28.09 -2.11
N ARG A 166 -9.09 27.52 -3.02
CA ARG A 166 -9.94 28.29 -3.94
C ARG A 166 -9.25 29.46 -4.65
N ALA A 167 -7.96 29.37 -5.00
CA ALA A 167 -7.32 30.40 -5.81
C ALA A 167 -7.86 30.46 -7.25
N ASN A 168 -8.79 29.55 -7.61
CA ASN A 168 -9.45 29.50 -8.92
C ASN A 168 -10.91 30.00 -8.93
N ARG A 169 -11.34 30.80 -7.94
CA ARG A 169 -12.56 31.64 -8.04
C ARG A 169 -12.28 33.14 -7.91
N SER A 170 -11.01 33.53 -7.88
CA SER A 170 -10.54 34.92 -7.82
C SER A 170 -9.76 35.34 -9.07
N GLY A 171 -9.20 34.41 -9.86
CA GLY A 171 -8.64 34.73 -11.19
C GLY A 171 -9.67 35.34 -12.15
N ALA A 172 -10.92 34.86 -12.09
CA ALA A 172 -12.03 35.42 -12.88
C ALA A 172 -12.61 36.74 -12.33
N ARG A 173 -12.27 37.15 -11.09
CA ARG A 173 -12.74 38.42 -10.50
C ARG A 173 -11.70 39.54 -10.51
N ASN A 174 -10.41 39.20 -10.58
CA ASN A 174 -9.33 40.18 -10.71
C ASN A 174 -9.02 40.60 -12.15
N MET A 175 -9.68 40.03 -13.17
CA MET A 175 -9.63 40.55 -14.55
C MET A 175 -10.52 41.78 -14.76
N LYS A 176 -11.29 42.22 -13.75
CA LYS A 176 -12.18 43.39 -13.86
C LYS A 176 -11.43 44.74 -13.90
N ASN A 177 -10.15 44.74 -13.53
CA ASN A 177 -9.32 45.94 -13.42
C ASN A 177 -8.10 45.92 -14.37
N VAL A 178 -8.06 44.99 -15.34
CA VAL A 178 -7.09 45.11 -16.44
C VAL A 178 -7.63 46.22 -17.35
N PRO A 179 -6.90 47.33 -17.59
CA PRO A 179 -7.35 48.33 -18.55
C PRO A 179 -7.40 47.67 -19.93
N LEU A 180 -8.61 47.34 -20.40
CA LEU A 180 -8.81 46.86 -21.75
C LEU A 180 -8.55 48.03 -22.71
N PRO A 181 -7.93 47.79 -23.88
CA PRO A 181 -7.82 48.81 -24.90
C PRO A 181 -9.23 49.20 -25.38
N THR A 182 -9.47 50.50 -25.47
CA THR A 182 -10.78 51.05 -25.85
C THR A 182 -10.71 51.71 -27.22
N PHE A 183 -11.84 51.76 -27.93
CA PHE A 183 -11.95 52.46 -29.22
C PHE A 183 -13.29 53.20 -29.31
N ALA A 184 -13.33 54.31 -30.05
CA ALA A 184 -14.55 55.06 -30.30
C ALA A 184 -15.37 54.45 -31.44
N CYS A 185 -16.67 54.27 -31.24
CA CYS A 185 -17.56 53.81 -32.30
C CYS A 185 -17.62 54.84 -33.44
N PRO A 186 -17.40 54.47 -34.71
CA PRO A 186 -17.44 55.40 -35.83
C PRO A 186 -18.85 55.95 -36.13
N ALA A 187 -19.90 55.30 -35.64
CA ALA A 187 -21.29 55.70 -35.89
C ALA A 187 -21.86 56.66 -34.83
N CYS A 188 -21.44 56.54 -33.56
CA CYS A 188 -22.02 57.31 -32.45
C CYS A 188 -20.98 57.90 -31.48
N GLY A 189 -19.69 57.70 -31.72
CA GLY A 189 -18.59 58.21 -30.89
C GLY A 189 -18.44 57.54 -29.51
N THR A 190 -19.35 56.62 -29.13
CA THR A 190 -19.29 55.95 -27.83
C THR A 190 -18.06 55.06 -27.73
N VAL A 191 -17.31 55.19 -26.63
CA VAL A 191 -16.11 54.38 -26.34
C VAL A 191 -16.53 52.97 -25.92
N ASN A 192 -15.98 51.95 -26.56
CA ASN A 192 -16.22 50.53 -26.25
C ASN A 192 -14.90 49.80 -25.95
N ASP A 193 -14.97 48.80 -25.08
CA ASP A 193 -13.82 47.99 -24.68
C ASP A 193 -13.59 46.82 -25.64
N VAL A 194 -12.34 46.45 -25.90
CA VAL A 194 -11.97 45.31 -26.75
C VAL A 194 -11.58 44.11 -25.88
N PRO A 195 -12.43 43.07 -25.76
CA PRO A 195 -12.23 41.97 -24.81
C PRO A 195 -11.24 40.88 -25.29
N SER A 196 -10.79 40.91 -26.55
CA SER A 196 -9.92 39.89 -27.14
C SER A 196 -8.94 40.47 -28.16
N HIS A 197 -7.73 39.89 -28.20
CA HIS A 197 -6.71 40.18 -29.20
C HIS A 197 -6.79 39.27 -30.43
N GLU A 198 -7.66 38.27 -30.43
CA GLU A 198 -7.89 37.40 -31.60
C GLU A 198 -8.70 38.18 -32.67
N ARG A 199 -8.32 38.01 -33.94
CA ARG A 199 -8.93 38.69 -35.11
C ARG A 199 -9.34 37.64 -36.14
N PRO A 200 -10.47 37.80 -36.86
CA PRO A 200 -11.42 38.92 -36.82
C PRO A 200 -12.34 38.90 -35.59
N LEU A 201 -12.54 40.06 -34.95
CA LEU A 201 -13.38 40.18 -33.77
C LEU A 201 -14.69 40.90 -34.10
N ARG A 202 -15.83 40.30 -33.73
CA ARG A 202 -17.16 40.90 -33.86
C ARG A 202 -17.67 41.33 -32.50
N ILE A 203 -17.95 42.62 -32.33
CA ILE A 203 -18.50 43.21 -31.10
C ILE A 203 -19.65 44.13 -31.43
N VAL A 204 -20.55 44.35 -30.48
CA VAL A 204 -21.70 45.26 -30.62
C VAL A 204 -21.40 46.54 -29.85
N CYS A 205 -21.67 47.69 -30.47
CA CYS A 205 -21.52 48.97 -29.78
C CYS A 205 -22.52 49.11 -28.63
N MET A 206 -22.07 49.50 -27.44
CA MET A 206 -22.94 49.73 -26.27
C MET A 206 -23.91 50.89 -26.47
N GLY A 207 -23.54 51.91 -27.25
CA GLY A 207 -24.38 53.08 -27.52
C GLY A 207 -25.45 52.82 -28.59
N CYS A 208 -25.03 52.53 -29.82
CA CYS A 208 -25.94 52.43 -30.98
C CYS A 208 -26.33 51.00 -31.39
N GLN A 209 -25.88 49.97 -30.64
CA GLN A 209 -26.19 48.55 -30.88
C GLN A 209 -25.89 48.03 -32.30
N ARG A 210 -25.01 48.72 -33.05
CA ARG A 210 -24.54 48.26 -34.36
C ARG A 210 -23.39 47.26 -34.19
N GLY A 211 -23.38 46.24 -35.03
CA GLY A 211 -22.28 45.28 -35.12
C GLY A 211 -21.05 45.92 -35.74
N ILE A 212 -19.92 45.84 -35.05
CA ILE A 212 -18.61 46.32 -35.48
C ILE A 212 -17.71 45.11 -35.67
N THR A 213 -17.03 45.06 -36.82
CA THR A 213 -16.02 44.03 -37.09
C THR A 213 -14.65 44.68 -37.08
N ILE A 214 -13.79 44.24 -36.15
CA ILE A 214 -12.39 44.68 -36.07
C ILE A 214 -11.57 43.67 -36.85
N GLN A 215 -11.07 44.10 -38.00
CA GLN A 215 -10.08 43.38 -38.79
C GLN A 215 -8.67 43.70 -38.26
N GLY A 216 -7.75 42.75 -38.37
CA GLY A 216 -6.33 42.93 -38.05
C GLY A 216 -5.57 43.42 -39.27
#